data_AF-A0A2V9XDD4-F1
#
_entry.id   AF-A0A2V9XDD4-F1
#
_cell.length_a   1.000
_cell.length_b   1.000
_cell.length_c   1.000
_cell.angle_alpha   90.00
_cell.angle_beta   90.00
_cell.angle_gamma   90.00
#
_symmetry.space_group_name_H-M   'P 1'
#
loop_
_entity.id
_entity.type
_entity.pdbx_description
1 polymer ?
#
loop_
_entity_poly.entity_id
_entity_poly.type
_entity_poly.pdbx_seq_one_letter_code
_entity_poly.pdbx_strand_id
1 'polypeptide(L)' 'MKKVFSTIILFLVISTAVRAADNLRLNPKLDFSSDSQDGPLIIGDHMDDGAQKGKPNYIIIYGEG' A
#
# COMPACT_ATOMS: atom_id res chain seq x y z
N MET A 1 16.72 20.66 23.44
CA MET A 1 15.37 20.10 23.73
C MET A 1 14.28 20.66 22.82
N LYS A 2 14.03 21.97 22.78
CA LYS A 2 12.97 22.58 21.92
C LYS A 2 13.10 22.26 20.43
N LYS A 3 14.32 22.25 19.87
CA LYS A 3 14.58 21.89 18.47
C LYS A 3 14.25 20.42 18.17
N VAL A 4 14.65 19.51 19.06
CA VAL A 4 14.36 18.07 18.94
C VAL A 4 12.85 17.82 18.99
N PHE A 5 12.15 18.48 19.91
CA PHE A 5 10.70 18.41 20.01
C PHE A 5 10.00 18.91 18.73
N SER A 6 10.48 20.01 18.15
CA SER A 6 9.96 20.54 16.89
C SER A 6 10.23 19.60 15.71
N THR A 7 11.39 18.94 15.66
CA THR A 7 11.71 17.95 14.64
C THR A 7 10.81 16.71 14.75
N ILE A 8 10.54 16.23 15.97
CA ILE A 8 9.64 15.08 16.19
C ILE A 8 8.22 15.40 15.72
N ILE A 9 7.71 16.59 16.03
CA ILE A 9 6.39 17.03 15.57
C ILE A 9 6.34 17.09 14.03
N LEU A 10 7.38 17.61 13.39
CA LEU A 10 7.45 17.67 11.93
C LEU A 10 7.39 16.27 11.29
N PHE A 11 8.12 15.29 11.85
CA PHE A 11 8.05 13.90 11.38
C PHE A 11 6.68 13.26 11.60
N LEU A 12 6.03 13.56 12.73
CA LEU A 12 4.68 13.04 13.03
C LEU A 12 3.64 13.56 12.03
N VAL A 13 3.72 14.85 11.66
CA VAL A 13 2.81 15.45 10.66
C VAL A 13 3.02 14.87 9.27
N ILE A 14 4.25 14.53 8.88
CA ILE A 14 4.53 13.93 7.56
C ILE A 14 4.00 12.49 7.47
N SER A 15 3.93 11.75 8.58
CA SER A 15 3.43 10.37 8.59
C SER A 15 1.93 10.22 8.31
N THR A 16 1.11 11.28 8.46
CA THR A 16 -0.34 11.22 8.20
C THR A 16 -0.69 11.32 6.71
N ALA A 17 0.28 11.67 5.86
CA ALA A 17 0.08 11.74 4.41
C ALA A 17 0.08 10.35 3.74
N VAL A 18 0.46 9.29 4.46
CA VAL A 18 0.46 7.91 3.94
C VAL A 18 -0.90 7.29 4.21
N ARG A 19 -1.61 6.96 3.13
CA ARG A 19 -2.90 6.26 3.21
C ARG A 19 -2.67 4.76 3.08
N ALA A 20 -3.41 3.99 3.87
CA ALA A 20 -3.49 2.56 3.66
C ALA A 20 -4.27 2.29 2.37
N ALA A 21 -3.88 1.26 1.63
CA ALA A 21 -4.63 0.83 0.47
C ALA A 21 -6.02 0.30 0.90
N ASP A 22 -7.06 0.79 0.24
CA ASP A 22 -8.46 0.47 0.53
C ASP A 22 -9.22 0.09 -0.76
N ASN A 23 -10.48 -0.36 -0.62
CA ASN A 23 -11.32 -0.84 -1.72
C ASN A 23 -10.65 -1.91 -2.60
N LEU A 24 -9.92 -2.83 -1.94
CA LEU A 24 -9.17 -3.91 -2.59
C LEU A 24 -10.10 -4.85 -3.35
N ARG A 25 -9.72 -5.20 -4.58
CA ARG A 25 -10.44 -6.11 -5.46
C ARG A 25 -9.48 -6.83 -6.40
N LEU A 26 -9.93 -7.96 -6.95
CA LEU A 26 -9.17 -8.64 -8.00
C LEU A 26 -9.08 -7.77 -9.25
N ASN A 27 -7.93 -7.78 -9.91
CA ASN A 27 -7.74 -7.08 -11.16
C ASN A 27 -8.53 -7.79 -12.28
N PRO A 28 -9.57 -7.16 -12.86
CA PRO A 28 -10.41 -7.81 -13.86
C PRO A 28 -9.72 -7.98 -15.22
N LYS A 29 -8.51 -7.42 -15.38
CA LYS A 29 -7.72 -7.49 -16.62
C LYS A 29 -6.78 -8.70 -16.67
N LEU A 30 -6.73 -9.49 -15.61
CA LEU A 30 -5.88 -10.69 -15.57
C LEU A 30 -6.44 -11.73 -16.53
N ASP A 31 -5.61 -12.19 -17.45
CA ASP A 31 -5.87 -13.36 -18.25
C ASP A 31 -5.14 -14.57 -17.63
N PHE A 32 -5.89 -15.38 -16.89
CA PHE A 32 -5.35 -16.58 -16.22
C PHE A 32 -4.93 -17.69 -17.19
N SER A 33 -5.20 -17.53 -18.50
CA SER A 33 -4.77 -18.46 -19.54
C SER A 33 -3.47 -18.02 -20.23
N SER A 34 -2.97 -16.82 -19.92
CA SER A 34 -1.74 -16.27 -20.46
C SER A 34 -0.56 -16.49 -19.53
N ASP A 35 0.61 -16.79 -20.10
CA ASP A 35 1.88 -16.82 -19.36
C ASP A 35 2.47 -15.40 -19.15
N SER A 36 1.73 -14.34 -19.51
CA SER A 36 2.17 -12.94 -19.37
C SER A 36 1.94 -12.35 -17.99
N GLN A 37 2.80 -11.39 -17.62
CA GLN A 37 2.65 -10.56 -16.43
C GLN A 37 1.60 -9.46 -16.68
N ASP A 38 0.32 -9.79 -16.55
CA ASP A 38 -0.83 -8.89 -16.80
C ASP A 38 -1.00 -7.77 -15.76
N GLY A 39 0.03 -7.55 -14.94
CA GLY A 39 0.06 -6.61 -13.84
C GLY A 39 -0.31 -7.26 -12.51
N PRO A 40 -0.66 -6.46 -11.50
CA PRO A 40 -0.88 -6.96 -10.15
C PRO A 40 -2.19 -7.75 -10.04
N LEU A 41 -2.16 -8.83 -9.25
CA LEU A 41 -3.32 -9.67 -8.94
C LEU A 41 -4.44 -8.88 -8.24
N ILE A 42 -4.05 -7.99 -7.33
CA ILE A 42 -4.95 -7.18 -6.50
C ILE A 42 -4.76 -5.71 -6.85
N ILE A 43 -5.87 -5.00 -7.04
CA ILE A 43 -5.93 -3.56 -7.22
C ILE A 43 -6.79 -2.92 -6.14
N GLY A 44 -6.70 -1.62 -5.98
CA GLY A 44 -7.44 -0.85 -4.98
C GLY A 44 -7.11 0.64 -5.11
N ASP A 45 -7.53 1.43 -4.13
CA ASP A 45 -7.18 2.83 -4.04
C ASP A 45 -5.93 3.00 -3.14
N HIS A 46 -5.20 4.11 -3.29
CA HIS A 46 -3.99 4.44 -2.49
C HIS A 46 -2.89 3.37 -2.51
N MET A 47 -2.84 2.55 -3.56
CA MET A 47 -1.91 1.42 -3.71
C MET A 47 -0.45 1.87 -3.78
N ASP A 48 -0.20 3.10 -4.25
CA ASP A 48 1.13 3.70 -4.41
C ASP A 48 1.51 4.67 -3.27
N ASP A 49 0.61 4.90 -2.31
CA ASP A 49 0.83 5.84 -1.19
C ASP A 49 1.77 5.26 -0.12
N GLY A 50 2.14 3.98 -0.26
CA GLY A 50 3.08 3.29 0.61
C GLY A 50 4.51 3.83 0.54
N ALA A 51 5.34 3.44 1.52
CA ALA A 51 6.71 3.94 1.66
C ALA A 51 7.64 3.66 0.46
N GLN A 52 7.28 2.71 -0.43
CA GLN A 52 8.00 2.41 -1.67
C GLN A 52 7.05 2.15 -2.83
N LYS A 53 7.20 2.93 -3.90
CA LYS A 53 6.45 2.77 -5.16
C LYS A 53 6.74 1.40 -5.79
N GLY A 54 5.69 0.74 -6.32
CA GLY A 54 5.82 -0.55 -7.02
C GLY A 54 6.04 -1.75 -6.09
N LYS A 55 6.01 -1.57 -4.76
CA LYS A 55 5.99 -2.66 -3.81
C LYS A 55 4.57 -2.85 -3.27
N PRO A 56 3.98 -4.06 -3.39
CA PRO A 56 2.67 -4.33 -2.85
C PRO A 56 2.66 -4.10 -1.35
N ASN A 57 1.71 -3.29 -0.89
CA ASN A 57 1.55 -2.92 0.51
C ASN A 57 0.48 -3.82 1.18
N TYR A 58 0.47 -5.12 0.87
CA TYR A 58 -0.56 -6.07 1.35
C TYR A 58 0.06 -7.14 2.24
N ILE A 59 -0.53 -7.32 3.42
CA ILE A 59 -0.40 -8.51 4.25
C ILE A 59 -1.78 -9.17 4.25
N ILE A 60 -1.93 -10.30 3.55
CA ILE A 60 -3.15 -11.10 3.60
C ILE A 60 -2.89 -12.23 4.60
N ILE A 61 -3.48 -12.11 5.78
CA ILE A 61 -3.50 -13.20 6.77
C ILE A 61 -4.91 -13.77 6.75
N TYR A 62 -5.03 -14.95 6.15
CA TYR A 62 -6.22 -15.78 6.26
C TYR A 62 -5.86 -16.97 7.14
N GLY A 63 -6.63 -17.19 8.21
CA GLY A 63 -6.56 -18.37 9.04
C GLY A 63 -7.94 -18.98 9.14
N GLU A 64 -8.08 -20.23 8.73
CA GLU A 64 -9.28 -21.01 8.99
C GLU A 64 -9.26 -21.48 10.45
N GLY A 65 -10.39 -21.32 11.12
CA GLY A 65 -10.68 -21.85 12.45
C GLY A 65 -12.15 -22.24 12.50
#